data_AF-A0A7J4JYU9-F1
#
_entry.id   AF-A0A7J4JYU9-F1
#
_cell.length_a   1.000
_cell.length_b   1.000
_cell.length_c   1.000
_cell.angle_alpha   90.00
_cell.angle_beta   90.00
_cell.angle_gamma   90.00
#
_symmetry.space_group_name_H-M   'P 1'
#
loop_
_entity.id
_entity.type
_entity.pdbx_description
1 polymer ?
#
loop_
_entity_poly.entity_id
_entity_poly.type
_entity_poly.pdbx_seq_one_letter_code
_entity_poly.pdbx_strand_id
1 'polypeptide(L)'
;MVEMFKIASGPWERLFEGSFQKYLINVYSNPEKMLFVAVFETGGTKIKGVIAEFYKIYYAIGSVETFAETLPRELVVLTKHDAKQTLRFLAIGSGASYAEWKEEAVMQETDTLLSKLKSSSEMIRDVSKAYDLKLLDLRQAPEDARNAFFTHPLLVPTLSTNYHAPAVSAAASSLAAEQESGVKAVPGEVILGITREGNVVEEPLNLLLKTAVFDSTEIGRVQVLHVLIEGSLLSNMPSVIFDWNESFEGLGLPTKSPEKLKEFKLEIEPLGFPVKKF
;
A
#
# COMPACT_ATOMS: atom_id res chain seq x y z
N MET A 1 -19.50 -19.15 -13.12
CA MET A 1 -18.08 -19.35 -12.79
C MET A 1 -17.29 -19.03 -14.04
N VAL A 2 -16.32 -18.12 -13.96
CA VAL A 2 -15.48 -17.75 -15.12
C VAL A 2 -14.36 -18.76 -15.24
N GLU A 3 -14.32 -19.48 -16.35
CA GLU A 3 -13.22 -20.38 -16.68
C GLU A 3 -12.07 -19.57 -17.28
N MET A 4 -10.88 -19.68 -16.69
CA MET A 4 -9.70 -18.95 -17.17
C MET A 4 -9.04 -19.71 -18.32
N PHE A 5 -8.53 -19.00 -19.32
CA PHE A 5 -7.70 -19.61 -20.37
C PHE A 5 -6.42 -20.24 -19.79
N LYS A 6 -5.78 -21.12 -20.58
CA LYS A 6 -4.50 -21.71 -20.19
C LYS A 6 -3.40 -20.66 -20.29
N ILE A 7 -2.89 -20.25 -19.14
CA ILE A 7 -1.78 -19.29 -19.02
C ILE A 7 -0.47 -20.05 -18.80
N ALA A 8 0.62 -19.53 -19.38
CA ALA A 8 1.96 -20.05 -19.15
C ALA A 8 2.34 -20.08 -17.66
N SER A 9 3.34 -20.88 -17.31
CA SER A 9 3.78 -21.09 -15.92
C SER A 9 2.69 -21.63 -14.96
N GLY A 10 1.60 -22.19 -15.51
CA GLY A 10 0.60 -22.92 -14.75
C GLY A 10 1.09 -24.32 -14.29
N PRO A 11 0.23 -25.10 -13.62
CA PRO A 11 -1.19 -24.84 -13.37
C PRO A 11 -1.42 -23.67 -12.40
N TRP A 12 -2.53 -22.95 -12.58
CA TRP A 12 -2.94 -21.85 -11.72
C TRP A 12 -4.12 -22.28 -10.85
N GLU A 13 -3.92 -22.30 -9.55
CA GLU A 13 -4.94 -22.61 -8.55
C GLU A 13 -5.60 -21.32 -8.08
N ARG A 14 -6.92 -21.25 -8.09
CA ARG A 14 -7.65 -20.07 -7.63
C ARG A 14 -7.66 -20.03 -6.11
N LEU A 15 -7.09 -18.97 -5.55
CA LEU A 15 -7.05 -18.70 -4.11
C LEU A 15 -8.26 -17.88 -3.64
N PHE A 16 -8.75 -17.00 -4.51
CA PHE A 16 -9.83 -16.08 -4.18
C PHE A 16 -10.71 -15.78 -5.39
N GLU A 17 -12.01 -15.62 -5.13
CA GLU A 17 -13.02 -15.08 -6.05
C GLU A 17 -13.90 -14.12 -5.25
N GLY A 18 -14.07 -12.90 -5.75
CA GLY A 18 -14.91 -11.89 -5.11
C GLY A 18 -15.16 -10.72 -6.05
N SER A 19 -15.85 -9.70 -5.56
CA SER A 19 -16.06 -8.46 -6.31
C SER A 19 -15.55 -7.27 -5.53
N PHE A 20 -15.01 -6.30 -6.27
CA PHE A 20 -14.69 -4.98 -5.74
C PHE A 20 -15.40 -3.95 -6.60
N GLN A 21 -16.33 -3.21 -5.97
CA GLN A 21 -17.32 -2.40 -6.68
C GLN A 21 -18.10 -3.25 -7.69
N LYS A 22 -17.98 -2.94 -8.99
CA LYS A 22 -18.66 -3.66 -10.10
C LYS A 22 -17.77 -4.68 -10.80
N TYR A 23 -16.51 -4.82 -10.39
CA TYR A 23 -15.55 -5.69 -11.06
C TYR A 23 -15.41 -7.01 -10.32
N LEU A 24 -15.40 -8.10 -11.07
CA LEU A 24 -15.07 -9.42 -10.54
C LEU A 24 -13.55 -9.51 -10.42
N ILE A 25 -13.06 -9.95 -9.27
CA ILE A 25 -11.64 -10.12 -8.97
C ILE A 25 -11.38 -11.57 -8.63
N ASN A 26 -10.43 -12.18 -9.35
CA ASN A 26 -9.89 -13.48 -9.01
C ASN A 26 -8.40 -13.35 -8.69
N VAL A 27 -7.95 -14.09 -7.69
CA VAL A 27 -6.53 -14.25 -7.37
C VAL A 27 -6.18 -15.72 -7.50
N TYR A 28 -5.11 -16.00 -8.23
CA TYR A 28 -4.58 -17.33 -8.46
C TYR A 28 -3.15 -17.44 -7.94
N SER A 29 -2.71 -18.66 -7.66
CA SER A 29 -1.31 -19.00 -7.38
C SER A 29 -0.88 -20.20 -8.20
N ASN A 30 0.38 -20.24 -8.60
CA ASN A 30 0.98 -21.41 -9.25
C ASN A 30 1.90 -22.19 -8.28
N PRO A 31 2.48 -23.35 -8.70
CA PRO A 31 3.44 -24.11 -7.89
C PRO A 31 4.71 -23.34 -7.50
N GLU A 32 5.05 -22.28 -8.24
CA GLU A 32 6.16 -21.38 -7.88
C GLU A 32 5.80 -20.33 -6.82
N LYS A 33 4.57 -20.38 -6.31
CA LYS A 33 4.01 -19.37 -5.38
C LYS A 33 4.04 -17.96 -5.95
N MET A 34 3.97 -17.83 -7.27
CA MET A 34 3.64 -16.56 -7.94
C MET A 34 2.14 -16.34 -7.82
N LEU A 35 1.74 -15.07 -7.73
CA LEU A 35 0.34 -14.69 -7.74
C LEU A 35 -0.04 -14.12 -9.10
N PHE A 36 -1.29 -14.37 -9.48
CA PHE A 36 -1.91 -13.77 -10.64
C PHE A 36 -3.23 -13.13 -10.21
N VAL A 37 -3.34 -11.83 -10.41
CA VAL A 37 -4.54 -11.04 -10.12
C VAL A 37 -5.24 -10.74 -11.45
N ALA A 38 -6.51 -11.12 -11.52
CA ALA A 38 -7.37 -10.89 -12.68
C ALA A 38 -8.57 -10.05 -12.27
N VAL A 39 -8.71 -8.86 -12.83
CA VAL A 39 -9.88 -7.99 -12.65
C VAL A 39 -10.67 -7.96 -13.94
N PHE A 40 -11.88 -8.51 -13.92
CA PHE A 40 -12.69 -8.66 -15.13
C PHE A 40 -13.61 -7.46 -15.34
N GLU A 41 -13.59 -6.93 -16.57
CA GLU A 41 -14.58 -5.99 -17.05
C GLU A 41 -15.82 -6.74 -17.53
N THR A 42 -16.97 -6.46 -16.91
CA THR A 42 -18.25 -7.08 -17.28
C THR A 42 -19.14 -6.09 -18.03
N GLY A 43 -19.73 -6.56 -19.14
CA GLY A 43 -20.79 -5.88 -19.88
C GLY A 43 -22.10 -6.64 -19.72
N GLY A 44 -22.78 -6.46 -18.58
CA GLY A 44 -23.93 -7.29 -18.23
C GLY A 44 -23.49 -8.71 -17.86
N THR A 45 -23.90 -9.71 -18.64
CA THR A 45 -23.56 -11.13 -18.40
C THR A 45 -22.28 -11.60 -19.10
N LYS A 46 -21.69 -10.78 -19.96
CA LYS A 46 -20.48 -11.13 -20.73
C LYS A 46 -19.24 -10.41 -20.21
N ILE A 47 -18.12 -11.12 -20.20
CA ILE A 47 -16.80 -10.52 -19.93
C ILE A 47 -16.31 -9.88 -21.22
N LYS A 48 -15.88 -8.63 -21.14
CA LYS A 48 -15.34 -7.86 -22.27
C LYS A 48 -13.82 -7.89 -22.30
N GLY A 49 -13.21 -7.88 -21.13
CA GLY A 49 -11.76 -7.87 -20.98
C GLY A 49 -11.35 -8.19 -19.55
N VAL A 50 -10.03 -8.26 -19.38
CA VAL A 50 -9.39 -8.56 -18.11
C VAL A 50 -8.20 -7.64 -17.95
N ILE A 51 -8.07 -7.06 -16.75
CA ILE A 51 -6.82 -6.48 -16.29
C ILE A 51 -6.06 -7.60 -15.59
N ALA A 52 -4.88 -7.91 -16.11
CA ALA A 52 -4.01 -8.96 -15.63
C ALA A 52 -2.78 -8.34 -14.97
N GLU A 53 -2.37 -8.92 -13.83
CA GLU A 53 -1.12 -8.60 -13.18
C GLU A 53 -0.54 -9.81 -12.45
N PHE A 54 0.77 -10.00 -12.56
CA PHE A 54 1.49 -11.07 -11.88
C PHE A 54 2.39 -10.51 -10.80
N TYR A 55 2.51 -11.24 -9.69
CA TYR A 55 3.41 -10.90 -8.60
C TYR A 55 4.37 -12.05 -8.31
N LYS A 56 5.66 -11.73 -8.23
CA LYS A 56 6.67 -12.62 -7.66
C LYS A 56 6.89 -12.23 -6.20
N ILE A 57 6.72 -13.19 -5.30
CA ILE A 57 6.83 -12.95 -3.86
C ILE A 57 8.15 -13.47 -3.34
N TYR A 58 8.86 -12.62 -2.60
CA TYR A 58 10.07 -12.93 -1.88
C TYR A 58 9.85 -12.84 -0.38
N TYR A 59 10.37 -13.82 0.36
CA TYR A 59 10.63 -13.71 1.79
C TYR A 59 11.96 -12.97 1.98
N ALA A 60 11.92 -11.86 2.72
CA ALA A 60 13.04 -10.96 2.87
C ALA A 60 13.71 -11.13 4.24
N ILE A 61 15.04 -11.35 4.21
CA ILE A 61 15.89 -11.44 5.39
C ILE A 61 16.83 -10.23 5.37
N GLY A 62 16.60 -9.30 6.29
CA GLY A 62 17.25 -7.99 6.34
C GLY A 62 16.23 -6.85 6.47
N SER A 63 16.68 -5.61 6.34
CA SER A 63 15.80 -4.45 6.22
C SER A 63 15.37 -4.27 4.77
N VAL A 64 14.07 -4.18 4.55
CA VAL A 64 13.46 -4.03 3.21
C VAL A 64 13.10 -2.58 2.94
N GLU A 65 12.91 -1.80 4.00
CA GLU A 65 12.34 -0.46 3.99
C GLU A 65 13.24 0.50 3.19
N THR A 66 14.51 0.65 3.58
CA THR A 66 15.47 1.48 2.84
C THR A 66 15.73 0.96 1.43
N PHE A 67 15.70 -0.36 1.23
CA PHE A 67 15.89 -0.94 -0.10
C PHE A 67 14.72 -0.59 -1.04
N ALA A 68 13.48 -0.69 -0.56
CA ALA A 68 12.28 -0.39 -1.32
C ALA A 68 12.28 1.04 -1.86
N GLU A 69 12.74 2.00 -1.06
CA GLU A 69 12.82 3.42 -1.44
C GLU A 69 13.82 3.70 -2.56
N THR A 70 14.81 2.82 -2.76
CA THR A 70 15.84 3.01 -3.80
C THR A 70 15.41 2.55 -5.18
N LEU A 71 14.28 1.83 -5.28
CA LEU A 71 13.84 1.22 -6.51
C LEU A 71 12.91 2.14 -7.30
N PRO A 72 13.15 2.36 -8.61
CA PRO A 72 12.33 3.24 -9.44
C PRO A 72 11.02 2.56 -9.90
N ARG A 73 10.53 1.57 -9.16
CA ARG A 73 9.39 0.73 -9.52
C ARG A 73 8.50 0.49 -8.33
N GLU A 74 7.21 0.39 -8.60
CA GLU A 74 6.23 -0.02 -7.61
C GLU A 74 6.50 -1.46 -7.15
N LEU A 75 6.45 -1.62 -5.85
CA LEU A 75 6.64 -2.87 -5.14
C LEU A 75 5.76 -2.81 -3.89
N VAL A 76 5.34 -3.98 -3.43
CA VAL A 76 4.57 -4.07 -2.19
C VAL A 76 5.45 -4.70 -1.14
N VAL A 77 5.70 -3.96 -0.05
CA VAL A 77 6.31 -4.51 1.16
C VAL A 77 5.21 -4.90 2.13
N LEU A 78 5.24 -6.15 2.59
CA LEU A 78 4.38 -6.64 3.66
C LEU A 78 5.24 -7.02 4.86
N THR A 79 5.10 -6.25 5.94
CA THR A 79 5.71 -6.58 7.23
C THR A 79 4.64 -7.10 8.18
N LYS A 80 4.82 -8.33 8.65
CA LYS A 80 3.93 -9.00 9.59
C LYS A 80 4.65 -9.21 10.91
N HIS A 81 4.13 -8.58 11.95
CA HIS A 81 4.57 -8.82 13.32
C HIS A 81 3.65 -9.84 13.97
N ASP A 82 4.23 -10.88 14.56
CA ASP A 82 3.54 -11.76 15.51
C ASP A 82 4.31 -11.79 16.85
N ALA A 83 3.77 -12.50 17.84
CA ALA A 83 4.35 -12.54 19.18
C ALA A 83 5.76 -13.18 19.24
N LYS A 84 6.18 -13.91 18.20
CA LYS A 84 7.44 -14.67 18.15
C LYS A 84 8.43 -14.08 17.17
N GLN A 85 7.96 -13.43 16.10
CA GLN A 85 8.79 -13.00 15.00
C GLN A 85 8.20 -11.84 14.20
N THR A 86 9.09 -11.19 13.45
CA THR A 86 8.73 -10.24 12.39
C THR A 86 9.10 -10.85 11.05
N LEU A 87 8.10 -11.06 10.21
CA LEU A 87 8.26 -11.59 8.86
C LEU A 87 8.12 -10.45 7.86
N ARG A 88 9.03 -10.39 6.88
CA ARG A 88 8.98 -9.39 5.81
C ARG A 88 8.85 -10.09 4.46
N PHE A 89 7.97 -9.57 3.63
CA PHE A 89 7.77 -10.03 2.27
C PHE A 89 7.88 -8.86 1.31
N LEU A 90 8.49 -9.11 0.16
CA LEU A 90 8.58 -8.16 -0.94
C LEU A 90 7.86 -8.77 -2.14
N ALA A 91 6.81 -8.13 -2.63
CA ALA A 91 6.12 -8.51 -3.84
C ALA A 91 6.53 -7.57 -4.98
N ILE A 92 7.01 -8.17 -6.07
CA ILE A 92 7.39 -7.47 -7.29
C ILE A 92 6.28 -7.71 -8.31
N GLY A 93 5.62 -6.66 -8.77
CA GLY A 93 4.57 -6.73 -9.78
C GLY A 93 5.12 -6.72 -11.20
N SER A 94 4.38 -7.32 -12.13
CA SER A 94 4.62 -7.19 -13.58
C SER A 94 4.23 -5.81 -14.11
N GLY A 95 3.47 -5.05 -13.32
CA GLY A 95 2.60 -3.98 -13.79
C GLY A 95 1.30 -4.56 -14.33
N ALA A 96 0.22 -3.80 -14.17
CA ALA A 96 -1.10 -4.18 -14.67
C ALA A 96 -1.22 -3.89 -16.17
N SER A 97 -1.87 -4.79 -16.91
CA SER A 97 -2.19 -4.58 -18.33
C SER A 97 -3.57 -5.11 -18.68
N TYR A 98 -4.22 -4.47 -19.65
CA TYR A 98 -5.56 -4.84 -20.11
C TYR A 98 -5.49 -5.69 -21.37
N ALA A 99 -6.25 -6.77 -21.42
CA ALA A 99 -6.48 -7.58 -22.61
C ALA A 99 -7.99 -7.70 -22.88
N GLU A 100 -8.39 -7.63 -24.15
CA GLU A 100 -9.73 -8.04 -24.57
C GLU A 100 -9.93 -9.53 -24.25
N TRP A 101 -11.16 -9.92 -23.89
CA TRP A 101 -11.47 -11.30 -23.50
C TRP A 101 -11.54 -12.26 -24.70
N LYS A 102 -10.37 -12.49 -25.30
CA LYS A 102 -10.09 -13.45 -26.38
C LYS A 102 -8.84 -14.24 -26.00
N GLU A 103 -8.83 -15.54 -26.25
CA GLU A 103 -7.78 -16.45 -25.78
C GLU A 103 -6.39 -15.98 -26.24
N GLU A 104 -6.22 -15.68 -27.53
CA GLU A 104 -4.93 -15.24 -28.08
C GLU A 104 -4.47 -13.91 -27.48
N ALA A 105 -5.37 -12.95 -27.27
CA ALA A 105 -5.05 -11.65 -26.71
C ALA A 105 -4.63 -11.77 -25.24
N VAL A 106 -5.35 -12.56 -24.45
CA VAL A 106 -5.02 -12.80 -23.03
C VAL A 106 -3.70 -13.57 -22.93
N MET A 107 -3.47 -14.59 -23.76
CA MET A 107 -2.21 -15.34 -23.76
C MET A 107 -1.02 -14.44 -24.10
N GLN A 108 -1.12 -13.67 -25.19
CA GLN A 108 -0.04 -12.77 -25.61
C GLN A 108 0.30 -11.73 -24.51
N GLU A 109 -0.72 -11.16 -23.88
CA GLU A 109 -0.51 -10.15 -22.84
C GLU A 109 0.09 -10.77 -21.57
N THR A 110 -0.45 -11.91 -21.12
CA THR A 110 0.06 -12.60 -19.92
C THR A 110 1.48 -13.12 -20.10
N ASP A 111 1.87 -13.60 -21.29
CA ASP A 111 3.24 -13.98 -21.60
C ASP A 111 4.20 -12.78 -21.55
N THR A 112 3.75 -11.64 -22.08
CA THR A 112 4.49 -10.37 -22.02
C THR A 112 4.72 -9.93 -20.58
N LEU A 113 3.68 -10.00 -19.74
CA LEU A 113 3.75 -9.67 -18.31
C LEU A 113 4.68 -10.61 -17.53
N LEU A 114 4.62 -11.92 -17.79
CA LEU A 114 5.50 -12.91 -17.16
C LEU A 114 6.97 -12.68 -17.52
N SER A 115 7.27 -12.36 -18.78
CA SER A 115 8.62 -12.02 -19.23
C SER A 115 9.16 -10.75 -18.56
N LYS A 116 8.33 -9.70 -18.47
CA LYS A 116 8.66 -8.45 -17.75
C LYS A 116 8.88 -8.70 -16.25
N LEU A 117 8.05 -9.53 -15.64
CA LEU A 117 8.19 -9.89 -14.23
C LEU A 117 9.49 -10.63 -13.98
N LYS A 118 9.83 -11.63 -14.81
CA LYS A 118 11.07 -12.40 -14.67
C LYS A 118 12.30 -11.50 -14.72
N SER A 119 12.40 -10.65 -15.74
CA SER A 119 13.53 -9.72 -15.90
C SER A 119 13.63 -8.71 -14.75
N SER A 120 12.50 -8.12 -14.32
CA SER A 120 12.48 -7.18 -13.20
C SER A 120 12.85 -7.83 -11.88
N SER A 121 12.37 -9.06 -11.66
CA SER A 121 12.61 -9.84 -10.47
C SER A 121 14.08 -10.26 -10.33
N GLU A 122 14.71 -10.68 -11.43
CA GLU A 122 16.15 -10.98 -11.48
C GLU A 122 16.98 -9.73 -11.18
N MET A 123 16.66 -8.60 -11.80
CA MET A 123 17.33 -7.31 -11.55
C MET A 123 17.23 -6.89 -10.08
N ILE A 124 16.03 -6.87 -9.50
CA ILE A 124 15.83 -6.46 -8.10
C ILE A 124 16.56 -7.40 -7.13
N ARG A 125 16.54 -8.72 -7.39
CA ARG A 125 17.28 -9.69 -6.57
C ARG A 125 18.80 -9.49 -6.64
N ASP A 126 19.32 -9.05 -7.79
CA ASP A 126 20.75 -8.76 -7.91
C ASP A 126 21.13 -7.44 -7.22
N VAL A 127 20.29 -6.40 -7.31
CA VAL A 127 20.52 -5.15 -6.57
C VAL A 127 20.43 -5.36 -5.07
N SER A 128 19.51 -6.22 -4.57
CA SER A 128 19.33 -6.44 -3.13
C SER A 128 20.60 -6.96 -2.43
N LYS A 129 21.46 -7.67 -3.16
CA LYS A 129 22.75 -8.16 -2.64
C LYS A 129 23.68 -7.04 -2.19
N ALA A 130 23.53 -5.82 -2.74
CA ALA A 130 24.32 -4.66 -2.34
C ALA A 130 23.80 -3.98 -1.05
N TYR A 131 22.61 -4.34 -0.58
CA TYR A 131 21.91 -3.72 0.56
C TYR A 131 21.82 -4.64 1.78
N ASP A 132 22.70 -5.65 1.89
CA ASP A 132 22.63 -6.72 2.91
C ASP A 132 21.24 -7.38 3.01
N LEU A 133 20.47 -7.34 1.92
CA LEU A 133 19.12 -7.85 1.85
C LEU A 133 19.09 -9.15 1.04
N LYS A 134 18.74 -10.23 1.73
CA LYS A 134 18.56 -11.54 1.09
C LYS A 134 17.10 -11.78 0.76
N LEU A 135 16.82 -11.89 -0.54
CA LEU A 135 15.50 -12.24 -1.07
C LEU A 135 15.45 -13.72 -1.41
N LEU A 136 14.64 -14.48 -0.67
CA LEU A 136 14.36 -15.89 -0.93
C LEU A 136 13.00 -16.02 -1.63
N ASP A 137 12.92 -16.79 -2.71
CA ASP A 137 11.63 -17.11 -3.33
C ASP A 137 10.66 -17.65 -2.28
N LEU A 138 9.40 -17.22 -2.28
CA LEU A 138 8.42 -17.70 -1.30
C LEU A 138 8.27 -19.24 -1.32
N ARG A 139 8.49 -19.88 -2.47
CA ARG A 139 8.54 -21.35 -2.59
C ARG A 139 9.64 -21.97 -1.72
N GLN A 140 10.78 -21.29 -1.61
CA GLN A 140 11.98 -21.72 -0.88
C GLN A 140 12.01 -21.21 0.56
N ALA A 141 11.05 -20.37 0.95
CA ALA A 141 10.94 -19.87 2.31
C ALA A 141 10.58 -21.00 3.30
N PRO A 142 10.93 -20.84 4.58
CA PRO A 142 10.44 -21.69 5.65
C PRO A 142 8.92 -21.86 5.60
N GLU A 143 8.43 -23.03 6.00
CA GLU A 143 7.00 -23.37 5.88
C GLU A 143 6.09 -22.41 6.65
N ASP A 144 6.51 -21.99 7.84
CA ASP A 144 5.81 -21.01 8.66
C ASP A 144 5.72 -19.65 7.97
N ALA A 145 6.81 -19.16 7.37
CA ALA A 145 6.82 -17.91 6.61
C ALA A 145 5.91 -18.01 5.37
N ARG A 146 5.99 -19.13 4.64
CA ARG A 146 5.13 -19.38 3.47
C ARG A 146 3.65 -19.38 3.84
N ASN A 147 3.28 -20.08 4.91
CA ASN A 147 1.91 -20.14 5.39
C ASN A 147 1.46 -18.75 5.91
N ALA A 148 2.33 -18.05 6.64
CA ALA A 148 2.05 -16.73 7.19
C ALA A 148 1.69 -15.69 6.12
N PHE A 149 2.31 -15.75 4.94
CA PHE A 149 1.96 -14.89 3.81
C PHE A 149 0.51 -15.09 3.35
N PHE A 150 0.10 -16.34 3.12
CA PHE A 150 -1.25 -16.66 2.65
C PHE A 150 -2.36 -16.50 3.70
N THR A 151 -2.01 -16.39 4.98
CA THR A 151 -3.00 -16.16 6.05
C THR A 151 -3.49 -14.71 6.14
N HIS A 152 -2.92 -13.77 5.37
CA HIS A 152 -3.28 -12.36 5.50
C HIS A 152 -4.53 -12.01 4.66
N PRO A 153 -5.67 -11.65 5.28
CA PRO A 153 -6.91 -11.39 4.54
C PRO A 153 -6.84 -10.15 3.65
N LEU A 154 -5.98 -9.18 3.96
CA LEU A 154 -5.78 -7.98 3.13
C LEU A 154 -4.86 -8.21 1.93
N LEU A 155 -4.32 -9.41 1.72
CA LEU A 155 -3.45 -9.71 0.57
C LEU A 155 -4.15 -9.41 -0.75
N VAL A 156 -5.45 -9.68 -0.84
CA VAL A 156 -6.25 -9.42 -2.05
C VAL A 156 -6.39 -7.91 -2.32
N PRO A 157 -6.90 -7.06 -1.42
CA PRO A 157 -7.01 -5.63 -1.70
C PRO A 157 -5.64 -4.95 -1.91
N THR A 158 -4.58 -5.37 -1.20
CA THR A 158 -3.24 -4.81 -1.38
C THR A 158 -2.67 -5.09 -2.78
N LEU A 159 -2.99 -6.24 -3.38
CA LEU A 159 -2.46 -6.64 -4.70
C LEU A 159 -3.41 -6.34 -5.86
N SER A 160 -4.65 -5.90 -5.58
CA SER A 160 -5.67 -5.67 -6.62
C SER A 160 -5.94 -4.19 -6.88
N THR A 161 -5.22 -3.28 -6.22
CA THR A 161 -5.44 -1.83 -6.31
C THR A 161 -4.22 -1.09 -6.82
N ASN A 162 -3.80 -1.38 -8.05
CA ASN A 162 -2.85 -0.50 -8.74
C ASN A 162 -3.57 0.75 -9.24
N TYR A 163 -3.64 1.77 -8.39
CA TYR A 163 -3.89 3.12 -8.87
C TYR A 163 -2.57 3.70 -9.35
N HIS A 164 -2.26 3.52 -10.63
CA HIS A 164 -1.41 4.49 -11.30
C HIS A 164 -2.27 5.75 -11.44
N ALA A 165 -2.04 6.75 -10.58
CA ALA A 165 -2.31 8.10 -11.03
C ALA A 165 -1.59 8.22 -12.38
N PRO A 166 -2.25 8.65 -13.47
CA PRO A 166 -1.48 9.08 -14.62
C PRO A 166 -0.43 10.07 -14.09
N ALA A 167 0.79 10.03 -14.60
CA ALA A 167 1.92 10.87 -14.18
C ALA A 167 1.71 12.37 -14.51
N VAL A 168 0.48 12.84 -14.32
CA VAL A 168 -0.05 14.19 -14.41
C VAL A 168 -1.00 14.34 -13.23
N SER A 169 -0.45 14.72 -12.08
CA SER A 169 -1.04 15.79 -11.24
C SER A 169 -0.42 15.89 -9.85
N ALA A 170 0.24 14.86 -9.29
CA ALA A 170 0.90 15.01 -7.99
C ALA A 170 2.31 15.63 -8.13
N ALA A 171 3.11 15.11 -9.06
CA ALA A 171 4.37 15.75 -9.43
C ALA A 171 4.14 17.07 -10.18
N ALA A 172 3.03 17.24 -10.91
CA ALA A 172 2.73 18.51 -11.56
C ALA A 172 2.16 19.56 -10.59
N SER A 173 1.50 19.19 -9.49
CA SER A 173 1.07 20.16 -8.48
C SER A 173 2.22 20.57 -7.56
N SER A 174 3.16 19.67 -7.25
CA SER A 174 4.37 20.03 -6.51
C SER A 174 5.41 20.71 -7.39
N LEU A 175 5.68 20.23 -8.61
CA LEU A 175 6.66 20.85 -9.53
C LEU A 175 6.17 22.16 -10.16
N ALA A 176 4.86 22.33 -10.44
CA ALA A 176 4.37 23.62 -10.92
C ALA A 176 4.37 24.68 -9.80
N ALA A 177 4.17 24.29 -8.54
CA ALA A 177 4.34 25.19 -7.40
C ALA A 177 5.82 25.48 -7.10
N GLU A 178 6.71 24.51 -7.31
CA GLU A 178 8.17 24.66 -7.14
C GLU A 178 8.82 25.54 -8.21
N GLN A 179 8.29 25.55 -9.45
CA GLN A 179 8.82 26.41 -10.52
C GLN A 179 8.40 27.87 -10.39
N GLU A 180 7.29 28.20 -9.73
CA GLU A 180 6.86 29.60 -9.56
C GLU A 180 7.30 30.25 -8.24
N SER A 181 7.72 29.47 -7.23
CA SER A 181 8.03 30.03 -5.90
C SER A 181 9.45 29.79 -5.38
N GLY A 182 10.25 28.91 -5.98
CA GLY A 182 11.62 28.65 -5.53
C GLY A 182 11.75 28.09 -4.11
N VAL A 183 10.63 27.70 -3.48
CA VAL A 183 10.58 27.06 -2.16
C VAL A 183 10.34 25.57 -2.38
N LYS A 184 11.29 24.72 -1.98
CA LYS A 184 11.08 23.26 -1.91
C LYS A 184 9.85 23.00 -1.05
N ALA A 185 8.87 22.28 -1.58
CA ALA A 185 7.75 21.80 -0.77
C ALA A 185 8.29 20.74 0.19
N VAL A 186 8.53 21.13 1.45
CA VAL A 186 8.84 20.17 2.51
C VAL A 186 7.55 19.37 2.73
N PRO A 187 7.54 18.03 2.54
CA PRO A 187 6.38 17.23 2.89
C PRO A 187 6.09 17.46 4.37
N GLY A 188 4.87 17.86 4.70
CA GLY A 188 4.48 18.03 6.10
C GLY A 188 4.72 16.76 6.89
N GLU A 189 5.02 16.88 8.18
CA GLU A 189 5.33 15.75 9.05
C GLU A 189 4.23 15.60 10.10
N VAL A 190 3.97 14.37 10.52
CA VAL A 190 3.08 14.06 11.64
C VAL A 190 3.83 13.29 12.71
N ILE A 191 3.65 13.74 13.95
CA ILE A 191 4.17 13.05 15.13
C ILE A 191 3.14 12.00 15.53
N LEU A 192 3.43 10.72 15.27
CA LEU A 192 2.52 9.61 15.56
C LEU A 192 2.50 9.23 17.05
N GLY A 193 3.60 9.50 17.77
CA GLY A 193 3.69 9.23 19.20
C GLY A 193 5.13 9.00 19.66
N ILE A 194 5.29 8.30 20.78
CA ILE A 194 6.59 7.99 21.39
C ILE A 194 6.77 6.47 21.47
N THR A 195 7.97 5.99 21.12
CA THR A 195 8.36 4.59 21.30
C THR A 195 8.51 4.22 22.78
N ARG A 196 8.60 2.92 23.09
CA ARG A 196 8.89 2.44 24.46
C ARG A 196 10.23 2.94 25.01
N GLU A 197 11.15 3.31 24.14
CA GLU A 197 12.47 3.85 24.48
C GLU A 197 12.45 5.37 24.67
N GLY A 198 11.30 6.01 24.47
CA GLY A 198 11.15 7.45 24.64
C GLY A 198 11.47 8.28 23.39
N ASN A 199 11.68 7.66 22.24
CA ASN A 199 11.97 8.38 20.98
C ASN A 199 10.66 8.82 20.32
N VAL A 200 10.63 10.05 19.79
CA VAL A 200 9.50 10.55 19.02
C VAL A 200 9.47 9.83 17.67
N VAL A 201 8.28 9.41 17.25
CA VAL A 201 8.03 8.81 15.92
C VAL A 201 7.40 9.89 15.05
N GLU A 202 8.15 10.34 14.06
CA GLU A 202 7.74 11.36 13.09
C GLU A 202 7.69 10.69 11.71
N GLU A 203 6.59 10.89 10.99
CA GLU A 203 6.40 10.33 9.67
C GLU A 203 6.02 11.44 8.67
N PRO A 204 6.65 11.49 7.50
CA PRO A 204 6.21 12.35 6.42
C PRO A 204 4.78 12.02 5.97
N LEU A 205 3.91 13.03 5.87
CA LEU A 205 2.51 12.89 5.46
C LEU A 205 2.36 12.33 4.04
N ASN A 206 3.36 12.50 3.19
CA ASN A 206 3.38 11.90 1.85
C ASN A 206 3.52 10.36 1.87
N LEU A 207 3.91 9.75 2.99
CA LEU A 207 3.86 8.29 3.18
C LEU A 207 2.47 7.81 3.62
N LEU A 208 1.59 8.73 4.05
CA LEU A 208 0.28 8.45 4.64
C LEU A 208 -0.89 8.75 3.69
N LEU A 209 -0.67 8.69 2.37
CA LEU A 209 -1.68 9.01 1.34
C LEU A 209 -2.96 8.17 1.44
N LYS A 210 -2.83 6.91 1.91
CA LYS A 210 -3.95 5.99 2.14
C LYS A 210 -3.69 5.23 3.44
N THR A 211 -4.30 5.69 4.53
CA THR A 211 -4.12 5.10 5.85
C THR A 211 -5.41 4.46 6.32
N ALA A 212 -5.32 3.22 6.82
CA ALA A 212 -6.41 2.53 7.48
C ALA A 212 -6.05 2.27 8.95
N VAL A 213 -6.91 2.71 9.86
CA VAL A 213 -6.68 2.60 11.31
C VAL A 213 -7.53 1.46 11.87
N PHE A 214 -6.86 0.50 12.50
CA PHE A 214 -7.51 -0.64 13.14
C PHE A 214 -7.14 -0.69 14.63
N ASP A 215 -8.12 -0.53 15.50
CA ASP A 215 -8.02 -0.76 16.95
C ASP A 215 -9.28 -1.50 17.41
N SER A 216 -9.13 -2.33 18.45
CA SER A 216 -10.20 -3.00 19.19
C SER A 216 -11.30 -2.06 19.71
N THR A 217 -10.98 -0.79 19.96
CA THR A 217 -11.93 0.20 20.48
C THR A 217 -12.18 1.34 19.50
N GLU A 218 -13.41 1.84 19.46
CA GLU A 218 -13.76 3.03 18.66
C GLU A 218 -12.97 4.26 19.10
N ILE A 219 -12.80 4.43 20.41
CA ILE A 219 -12.04 5.54 21.00
C ILE A 219 -10.60 5.53 20.50
N GLY A 220 -9.92 4.38 20.50
CA GLY A 220 -8.54 4.28 20.00
C GLY A 220 -8.42 4.64 18.52
N ARG A 221 -9.38 4.20 17.68
CA ARG A 221 -9.40 4.56 16.25
C ARG A 221 -9.58 6.07 16.05
N VAL A 222 -10.52 6.68 16.78
CA VAL A 222 -10.77 8.13 16.70
C VAL A 222 -9.55 8.93 17.17
N GLN A 223 -8.85 8.49 18.22
CA GLN A 223 -7.64 9.14 18.70
C GLN A 223 -6.53 9.18 17.64
N VAL A 224 -6.28 8.06 16.96
CA VAL A 224 -5.27 8.03 15.88
C VAL A 224 -5.68 8.93 14.73
N LEU A 225 -6.97 8.98 14.38
CA LEU A 225 -7.47 9.90 13.34
C LEU A 225 -7.28 11.37 13.75
N HIS A 226 -7.49 11.72 15.01
CA HIS A 226 -7.19 13.07 15.54
C HIS A 226 -5.73 13.44 15.32
N VAL A 227 -4.79 12.55 15.66
CA VAL A 227 -3.34 12.78 15.44
C VAL A 227 -3.02 13.04 13.97
N LEU A 228 -3.58 12.24 13.06
CA LEU A 228 -3.35 12.40 11.62
C LEU A 228 -3.94 13.71 11.06
N ILE A 229 -5.14 14.07 11.50
CA ILE A 229 -5.84 15.28 11.08
C ILE A 229 -5.11 16.51 11.63
N GLU A 230 -4.79 16.54 12.92
CA GLU A 230 -4.05 17.64 13.54
C GLU A 230 -2.66 17.79 12.93
N GLY A 231 -1.93 16.69 12.69
CA GLY A 231 -0.63 16.73 12.00
C GLY A 231 -0.73 17.30 10.59
N SER A 232 -1.79 16.96 9.85
CA SER A 232 -2.06 17.53 8.52
C SER A 232 -2.34 19.04 8.61
N LEU A 233 -3.17 19.45 9.55
CA LEU A 233 -3.53 20.87 9.73
C LEU A 233 -2.34 21.72 10.22
N LEU A 234 -1.51 21.19 11.13
CA LEU A 234 -0.26 21.83 11.58
C LEU A 234 0.76 21.96 10.43
N SER A 235 0.75 21.02 9.51
CA SER A 235 1.52 21.06 8.27
C SER A 235 0.91 21.95 7.18
N ASN A 236 -0.11 22.76 7.52
CA ASN A 236 -0.84 23.63 6.59
C ASN A 236 -1.47 22.87 5.40
N MET A 237 -1.84 21.60 5.62
CA MET A 237 -2.57 20.79 4.64
C MET A 237 -4.07 20.81 4.97
N PRO A 238 -4.94 21.24 4.04
CA PRO A 238 -6.37 21.27 4.28
C PRO A 238 -6.92 19.84 4.43
N SER A 239 -7.70 19.62 5.49
CA SER A 239 -8.35 18.33 5.77
C SER A 239 -9.86 18.42 5.59
N VAL A 240 -10.43 17.42 4.93
CA VAL A 240 -11.89 17.22 4.82
C VAL A 240 -12.25 15.98 5.61
N ILE A 241 -13.16 16.13 6.57
CA ILE A 241 -13.55 15.07 7.50
C ILE A 241 -15.03 14.79 7.29
N PHE A 242 -15.36 13.52 7.08
CA PHE A 242 -16.73 13.06 7.14
C PHE A 242 -16.94 12.41 8.52
N ASP A 243 -17.69 13.08 9.38
CA ASP A 243 -17.79 12.75 10.80
C ASP A 243 -19.23 12.41 11.18
N TRP A 244 -19.56 11.12 11.16
CA TRP A 244 -20.91 10.64 11.46
C TRP A 244 -21.29 10.76 12.94
N ASN A 245 -20.29 10.84 13.83
CA ASN A 245 -20.48 10.79 15.27
C ASN A 245 -20.08 12.10 15.96
N GLU A 246 -19.89 13.18 15.20
CA GLU A 246 -19.49 14.50 15.70
C GLU A 246 -18.24 14.44 16.62
N SER A 247 -17.33 13.50 16.35
CA SER A 247 -16.13 13.23 17.14
C SER A 247 -15.01 14.24 16.93
N PHE A 248 -15.10 15.10 15.91
CA PHE A 248 -14.07 16.07 15.52
C PHE A 248 -14.51 17.54 15.69
N GLU A 249 -15.67 17.81 16.31
CA GLU A 249 -16.13 19.19 16.53
C GLU A 249 -15.15 20.05 17.36
N GLY A 250 -14.36 19.38 18.22
CA GLY A 250 -13.39 20.03 19.10
C GLY A 250 -12.15 20.58 18.41
N LEU A 251 -11.88 20.24 17.14
CA LEU A 251 -10.69 20.69 16.40
C LEU A 251 -10.61 22.22 16.26
N GLY A 252 -11.76 22.90 16.33
CA GLY A 252 -11.82 24.36 16.29
C GLY A 252 -11.39 25.05 17.58
N LEU A 253 -11.13 24.29 18.65
CA LEU A 253 -10.80 24.82 19.96
C LEU A 253 -9.41 24.32 20.39
N PRO A 254 -8.61 25.15 21.06
CA PRO A 254 -7.35 24.70 21.64
C PRO A 254 -7.60 23.63 22.71
N THR A 255 -6.65 22.71 22.87
CA THR A 255 -6.76 21.68 23.91
C THR A 255 -6.88 22.30 25.31
N LYS A 256 -7.78 21.74 26.13
CA LYS A 256 -7.98 22.14 27.53
C LYS A 256 -6.88 21.64 28.47
N SER A 257 -5.96 20.82 27.97
CA SER A 257 -4.90 20.17 28.76
C SER A 257 -3.53 20.37 28.11
N PRO A 258 -3.04 21.63 28.02
CA PRO A 258 -1.73 21.94 27.41
C PRO A 258 -0.57 21.20 28.07
N GLU A 259 -0.64 21.01 29.39
CA GLU A 259 0.43 20.36 30.15
C GLU A 259 0.68 18.91 29.71
N LYS A 260 -0.34 18.22 29.18
CA LYS A 260 -0.22 16.83 28.70
C LYS A 260 0.55 16.73 27.39
N LEU A 261 0.63 17.79 26.59
CA LEU A 261 1.40 17.78 25.35
C LEU A 261 2.91 17.58 25.61
N LYS A 262 3.38 18.10 26.76
CA LYS A 262 4.78 17.92 27.22
C LYS A 262 5.11 16.46 27.51
N GLU A 263 4.13 15.65 27.95
CA GLU A 263 4.30 14.21 28.18
C GLU A 263 4.61 13.47 26.86
N PHE A 264 4.15 14.03 25.74
CA PHE A 264 4.39 13.51 24.39
C PHE A 264 5.52 14.24 23.65
N LYS A 265 6.35 15.03 24.37
CA LYS A 265 7.45 15.83 23.80
C LYS A 265 7.00 16.79 22.69
N LEU A 266 5.72 17.19 22.71
CA LEU A 266 5.16 18.17 21.77
C LEU A 266 5.37 19.58 22.35
N GLU A 267 6.32 20.33 21.80
CA GLU A 267 6.57 21.73 22.13
C GLU A 267 5.74 22.67 21.25
N ILE A 268 4.42 22.44 21.18
CA ILE A 268 3.49 23.18 20.33
C ILE A 268 2.50 23.94 21.23
N GLU A 269 2.28 25.22 20.93
CA GLU A 269 1.23 25.99 21.61
C GLU A 269 -0.16 25.46 21.20
N PRO A 270 -1.06 25.21 22.15
CA PRO A 270 -2.43 24.81 21.84
C PRO A 270 -3.12 25.87 20.98
N LEU A 271 -3.54 25.46 19.79
CA LEU A 271 -4.29 26.31 18.86
C LEU A 271 -5.52 25.56 18.35
N GLY A 272 -6.59 26.31 18.07
CA GLY A 272 -7.76 25.79 17.37
C GLY A 272 -7.61 26.05 15.87
N PHE A 273 -8.11 25.13 15.05
CA PHE A 273 -8.06 25.27 13.60
C PHE A 273 -9.32 25.97 13.05
N PRO A 274 -9.23 26.71 11.94
CA PRO A 274 -10.42 27.27 11.29
C PRO A 274 -11.27 26.14 10.68
N VAL A 275 -12.36 25.77 11.35
CA VAL A 275 -13.28 24.70 10.92
C VAL A 275 -14.55 25.31 10.31
N LYS A 276 -14.95 24.81 9.13
CA LYS A 276 -16.25 25.10 8.51
C LYS A 276 -17.08 23.82 8.47
N LYS A 277 -18.25 23.86 9.12
CA LYS A 277 -19.25 22.78 9.09
C LYS A 277 -20.20 23.00 7.90
N PHE A 278 -20.51 21.94 7.18
CA PHE A 278 -21.38 21.93 5.98
C PHE A 278 -22.57 21.01 6.19
#